data_AF-A0A6D2IYD4-F1
#
_entry.id   AF-A0A6D2IYD4-F1
#
_cell.length_a   1.000
_cell.length_b   1.000
_cell.length_c   1.000
_cell.angle_alpha   90.00
_cell.angle_beta   90.00
_cell.angle_gamma   90.00
#
_symmetry.space_group_name_H-M   'P 1'
#
loop_
_entity.id
_entity.type
_entity.pdbx_description
1 polymer ?
#
loop_
_entity_poly.entity_id
_entity_poly.type
_entity_poly.pdbx_seq_one_letter_code
_entity_poly.pdbx_strand_id
1 'polypeptide(L)'
;MNIAIRLTEKAYENCLFREALKNGFYDLQAARDEYRLSCGSGGMNHDLILKFMDVQTRLIEPICPQFAEHVWRELLKKEGSVKQLSVPRRPKKGAQVTEEKMKGLVYVNEEFDGWKAHCLEILQRKFDQQTRTFAPDQRYLEN
;
A
#
# COMPACT_ATOMS: atom_id res chain seq x y z
N MET A 1 3.25 -0.95 3.82
CA MET A 1 3.40 -1.39 5.24
C MET A 1 2.55 -0.58 6.22
N ASN A 2 2.77 0.73 6.45
CA ASN A 2 2.00 1.50 7.43
C ASN A 2 0.48 1.55 7.14
N ILE A 3 0.09 1.57 5.87
CA ILE A 3 -1.33 1.52 5.47
C ILE A 3 -1.95 0.18 5.86
N ALA A 4 -1.26 -0.93 5.58
CA ALA A 4 -1.70 -2.27 5.92
C ALA A 4 -1.93 -2.43 7.43
N ILE A 5 -1.00 -1.97 8.28
CA ILE A 5 -1.16 -1.99 9.74
C ILE A 5 -2.47 -1.31 10.16
N ARG A 6 -2.73 -0.08 9.68
CA ARG A 6 -3.94 0.67 10.03
C ARG A 6 -5.22 -0.01 9.55
N LEU A 7 -5.21 -0.58 8.34
CA LEU A 7 -6.37 -1.28 7.80
C LEU A 7 -6.65 -2.57 8.57
N THR A 8 -5.60 -3.30 8.94
CA THR A 8 -5.69 -4.52 9.74
C THR A 8 -6.13 -4.25 11.17
N GLU A 9 -5.60 -3.22 11.84
CA GLU A 9 -6.06 -2.76 13.15
C GLU A 9 -7.57 -2.48 13.12
N LYS A 10 -8.01 -1.64 12.17
CA LYS A 10 -9.43 -1.31 12.00
C LYS A 10 -10.27 -2.56 11.68
N ALA A 11 -9.74 -3.51 10.90
CA ALA A 11 -10.45 -4.75 10.60
C ALA A 11 -10.61 -5.62 11.86
N TYR A 12 -9.58 -5.73 12.70
CA TYR A 12 -9.66 -6.43 13.98
C TYR A 12 -10.63 -5.75 14.95
N GLU A 13 -10.63 -4.42 15.05
CA GLU A 13 -11.60 -3.65 15.85
C GLU A 13 -13.06 -3.90 15.44
N ASN A 14 -13.31 -4.11 14.14
CA ASN A 14 -14.64 -4.41 13.60
C ASN A 14 -14.92 -5.93 13.49
N CYS A 15 -14.08 -6.79 14.06
CA CYS A 15 -14.19 -8.25 13.98
C CYS A 15 -14.23 -8.81 12.53
N LEU A 16 -13.67 -8.09 11.56
CA LEU A 16 -13.59 -8.48 10.16
C LEU A 16 -12.31 -9.29 9.90
N PHE A 17 -12.23 -10.51 10.44
CA PHE A 17 -11.02 -11.34 10.37
C PHE A 17 -10.55 -11.67 8.95
N ARG A 18 -11.48 -11.82 7.99
CA ARG A 18 -11.15 -12.03 6.58
C ARG A 18 -10.42 -10.83 5.97
N GLU A 19 -10.89 -9.62 6.26
CA GLU A 19 -10.26 -8.37 5.81
C GLU A 19 -8.94 -8.13 6.55
N ALA A 20 -8.87 -8.47 7.84
CA ALA A 20 -7.63 -8.40 8.62
C ALA A 20 -6.53 -9.28 7.98
N LEU A 21 -6.87 -10.51 7.58
CA LEU A 21 -5.96 -11.42 6.89
C LEU A 21 -5.55 -10.91 5.51
N LYS A 22 -6.51 -10.44 4.72
CA LYS A 22 -6.25 -9.84 3.39
C LYS A 22 -5.24 -8.69 3.49
N ASN A 23 -5.56 -7.70 4.32
CA ASN A 23 -4.75 -6.48 4.46
C ASN A 23 -3.41 -6.77 5.17
N GLY A 24 -3.43 -7.59 6.22
CA GLY A 24 -2.31 -7.79 7.14
C GLY A 24 -1.31 -8.86 6.68
N PHE A 25 -1.74 -9.75 5.79
CA PHE A 25 -0.90 -10.83 5.27
C PHE A 25 -0.75 -10.73 3.75
N TYR A 26 -1.81 -10.93 2.98
CA TYR A 26 -1.71 -11.04 1.51
C TYR A 26 -1.26 -9.75 0.84
N ASP A 27 -1.90 -8.62 1.15
CA ASP A 27 -1.55 -7.33 0.55
C ASP A 27 -0.15 -6.88 1.01
N LEU A 28 0.22 -7.22 2.25
CA LEU A 28 1.54 -6.92 2.77
C LEU A 28 2.63 -7.75 2.09
N GLN A 29 2.38 -9.04 1.80
CA GLN A 29 3.28 -9.89 1.01
C GLN A 29 3.41 -9.40 -0.42
N ALA A 30 2.29 -9.04 -1.07
CA ALA A 30 2.29 -8.48 -2.41
C ALA A 30 3.16 -7.21 -2.49
N ALA A 31 3.00 -6.29 -1.54
CA ALA A 31 3.83 -5.08 -1.47
C ALA A 31 5.33 -5.37 -1.25
N ARG A 32 5.67 -6.45 -0.53
CA ARG A 32 7.06 -6.89 -0.39
C ARG A 32 7.60 -7.44 -1.71
N ASP A 33 6.82 -8.26 -2.40
CA ASP A 33 7.24 -8.87 -3.65
C ASP A 33 7.42 -7.82 -4.74
N GLU A 34 6.55 -6.81 -4.79
CA GLU A 34 6.73 -5.62 -5.64
C GLU A 34 8.02 -4.87 -5.28
N TYR A 35 8.26 -4.61 -3.98
CA TYR A 35 9.51 -3.97 -3.54
C TYR A 35 10.75 -4.79 -3.95
N ARG A 36 10.70 -6.11 -3.84
CA ARG A 36 11.78 -7.00 -4.29
C ARG A 36 12.03 -6.87 -5.78
N LEU A 37 10.98 -6.82 -6.59
CA LEU A 37 11.07 -6.64 -8.04
C LEU A 37 11.65 -5.27 -8.40
N SER A 38 11.21 -4.21 -7.70
CA SER A 38 11.70 -2.85 -7.93
C SER A 38 13.16 -2.64 -7.55
N CYS A 39 13.70 -3.42 -6.60
CA CYS A 39 15.11 -3.32 -6.19
C CYS A 39 16.10 -3.90 -7.21
N GLY A 40 15.64 -4.70 -8.18
CA GLY A 40 16.50 -5.25 -9.22
C GLY A 40 17.72 -5.99 -8.66
N SER A 41 18.89 -5.68 -9.20
CA SER A 41 20.15 -6.33 -8.78
C SER A 41 20.73 -5.77 -7.46
N GLY A 42 20.27 -4.59 -7.03
CA GLY A 42 20.75 -3.90 -5.83
C GLY A 42 20.35 -4.55 -4.49
N GLY A 43 19.44 -5.52 -4.53
CA GLY A 43 18.95 -6.22 -3.34
C GLY A 43 18.04 -5.35 -2.46
N MET A 44 17.36 -6.00 -1.52
CA MET A 44 16.42 -5.32 -0.62
C MET A 44 17.13 -4.73 0.60
N ASN A 45 16.67 -3.59 1.10
CA ASN A 45 17.18 -3.04 2.35
C ASN A 45 16.92 -4.00 3.51
N HIS A 46 18.00 -4.44 4.18
CA HIS A 46 17.96 -5.44 5.23
C HIS A 46 17.04 -5.04 6.41
N ASP A 47 17.18 -3.81 6.89
CA ASP A 47 16.39 -3.30 8.04
C ASP A 47 14.89 -3.24 7.72
N LEU A 48 14.56 -2.90 6.47
CA LEU A 48 13.17 -2.87 6.00
C LEU A 48 12.56 -4.28 5.94
N ILE A 49 13.34 -5.28 5.54
CA ILE A 49 12.89 -6.68 5.51
C ILE A 49 12.72 -7.24 6.93
N LEU A 50 13.65 -6.99 7.84
CA LEU A 50 13.49 -7.39 9.24
C LEU A 50 12.25 -6.76 9.87
N LYS A 51 11.96 -5.51 9.53
CA LYS A 51 10.77 -4.80 9.98
C LYS A 51 9.49 -5.34 9.36
N PHE A 52 9.52 -5.69 8.07
CA PHE A 52 8.42 -6.41 7.42
C PHE A 52 8.11 -7.72 8.18
N MET A 53 9.15 -8.51 8.50
CA MET A 53 8.99 -9.76 9.23
C MET A 53 8.40 -9.54 10.63
N ASP A 54 8.90 -8.54 11.38
CA ASP A 54 8.37 -8.18 12.70
C ASP A 54 6.89 -7.77 12.63
N VAL A 55 6.53 -6.91 11.68
CA VAL A 55 5.15 -6.44 11.49
C VAL A 55 4.23 -7.60 11.08
N GLN A 56 4.60 -8.38 10.08
CA GLN A 56 3.78 -9.49 9.59
C GLN A 56 3.54 -10.54 10.68
N THR A 57 4.56 -10.86 11.47
CA THR A 57 4.47 -11.81 12.59
C THR A 57 3.47 -11.34 13.65
N ARG A 58 3.48 -10.05 13.98
CA ARG A 58 2.53 -9.48 14.96
C ARG A 58 1.11 -9.39 14.42
N LEU A 59 0.94 -9.05 13.13
CA LEU A 59 -0.38 -8.93 12.52
C LEU A 59 -1.08 -10.29 12.35
N ILE A 60 -0.33 -11.37 12.17
CA ILE A 60 -0.89 -12.74 12.01
C ILE A 60 -1.10 -13.46 13.34
N GLU A 61 -0.51 -12.99 14.44
CA GLU A 61 -0.60 -13.63 15.76
C GLU A 61 -2.04 -13.96 16.20
N PRO A 62 -3.04 -13.06 16.05
CA PRO A 62 -4.41 -13.36 16.47
C PRO A 62 -5.09 -14.48 15.65
N ILE A 63 -4.59 -14.77 14.44
CA ILE A 63 -5.16 -15.80 13.53
C ILE A 63 -4.36 -17.10 13.63
N CYS A 64 -3.03 -17.02 13.65
CA CYS A 64 -2.12 -18.16 13.69
C CYS A 64 -1.04 -17.98 14.76
N PRO A 65 -1.38 -18.14 16.06
CA PRO A 65 -0.47 -17.82 17.17
C PRO A 65 0.75 -18.73 17.22
N GLN A 66 0.61 -20.03 16.89
CA GLN A 66 1.73 -20.97 16.88
C GLN A 66 2.76 -20.63 15.79
N PHE A 67 2.27 -20.25 14.61
CA PHE A 67 3.13 -19.83 13.51
C PHE A 67 3.84 -18.53 13.84
N ALA A 68 3.11 -17.53 14.36
CA ALA A 68 3.70 -16.26 14.77
C ALA A 68 4.79 -16.45 15.83
N GLU A 69 4.55 -17.31 16.83
CA GLU A 69 5.51 -17.59 17.88
C GLU A 69 6.76 -18.30 17.34
N HIS A 70 6.59 -19.26 16.42
CA HIS A 70 7.72 -19.92 15.75
C HIS A 70 8.57 -18.91 14.96
N VAL A 71 7.95 -18.04 14.17
CA VAL A 71 8.68 -16.99 13.41
C VAL A 71 9.40 -16.04 14.36
N TRP A 72 8.79 -15.67 15.47
CA TRP A 72 9.38 -14.75 16.45
C TRP A 72 10.61 -15.31 17.16
N ARG A 73 10.52 -16.56 17.64
CA ARG A 73 11.59 -17.19 18.42
C ARG A 73 12.66 -17.79 17.53
N GLU A 74 12.26 -18.55 16.50
CA GLU A 74 13.21 -19.33 15.70
C GLU A 74 13.85 -18.49 14.58
N LEU A 75 13.06 -17.64 13.91
CA LEU A 75 13.57 -16.84 12.78
C LEU A 75 14.10 -15.48 13.21
N LEU A 76 13.35 -14.75 14.03
CA LEU A 76 13.75 -13.41 14.49
C LEU A 76 14.63 -13.43 15.74
N LYS A 77 14.75 -14.59 16.42
CA LYS A 77 15.56 -14.77 17.64
C LYS A 77 15.29 -13.72 18.71
N LYS A 78 14.02 -13.32 18.84
CA LYS A 78 13.62 -12.34 19.84
C LYS A 78 13.23 -13.02 21.14
N GLU A 79 13.64 -12.43 22.26
CA GLU A 79 13.22 -12.89 23.57
C GLU A 79 11.75 -12.56 23.86
N GLY A 80 11.13 -13.36 24.73
CA GLY A 80 9.72 -13.25 25.10
C GLY A 80 8.75 -13.94 24.12
N SER A 81 7.46 -13.63 24.25
CA SER A 81 6.40 -14.12 23.35
C SER A 81 5.80 -12.97 22.55
N VAL A 82 5.36 -13.26 21.32
CA VAL A 82 4.68 -12.28 20.46
C VAL A 82 3.47 -11.67 21.16
N LYS A 83 2.80 -12.46 22.00
CA LYS A 83 1.60 -12.09 22.77
C LYS A 83 1.79 -10.93 23.74
N GLN A 84 3.00 -10.69 24.22
CA GLN A 84 3.27 -9.67 25.23
C GLN A 84 3.46 -8.26 24.65
N LEU A 85 3.50 -8.12 23.32
CA LEU A 85 3.86 -6.85 22.69
C LEU A 85 2.68 -6.24 21.93
N SER A 86 2.25 -5.07 22.43
CA SER A 86 1.32 -4.18 21.74
C SER A 86 1.75 -3.91 20.29
N VAL A 87 0.76 -3.78 19.41
CA VAL A 87 0.82 -3.48 17.97
C VAL A 87 2.00 -2.55 17.60
N PRO A 88 2.75 -2.82 16.51
CA PRO A 88 4.03 -2.16 16.25
C PRO A 88 3.89 -0.63 16.19
N ARG A 89 4.66 0.07 17.05
CA ARG A 89 4.68 1.53 17.10
C ARG A 89 5.23 2.11 15.79
N ARG A 90 4.56 3.17 15.32
CA ARG A 90 4.81 3.88 14.06
C ARG A 90 6.28 4.28 13.91
N PRO A 91 6.93 3.94 12.79
CA PRO A 91 8.26 4.46 12.47
C PRO A 91 8.18 5.76 11.66
N LYS A 92 9.16 6.63 11.88
CA LYS A 92 9.40 7.88 11.12
C LYS A 92 9.79 7.57 9.66
N LYS A 93 9.47 8.51 8.77
CA LYS A 93 9.64 8.42 7.30
C LYS A 93 11.10 8.31 6.89
N GLY A 94 11.35 7.55 5.81
CA GLY A 94 12.45 7.80 4.87
C GLY A 94 13.19 6.54 4.38
N ALA A 95 13.32 6.39 3.05
CA ALA A 95 14.59 6.24 2.33
C ALA A 95 14.35 6.29 0.81
N GLN A 96 15.32 6.85 0.08
CA GLN A 96 15.26 7.18 -1.34
C GLN A 96 15.52 5.96 -2.24
N VAL A 97 14.88 5.97 -3.41
CA VAL A 97 14.98 4.96 -4.46
C VAL A 97 16.23 5.25 -5.30
N THR A 98 17.01 4.23 -5.64
CA THR A 98 18.09 4.34 -6.62
C THR A 98 17.80 3.34 -7.74
N GLU A 99 17.64 3.84 -8.96
CA GLU A 99 17.18 3.08 -10.12
C GLU A 99 18.35 2.57 -10.97
N GLU A 100 18.24 1.33 -11.47
CA GLU A 100 19.09 0.82 -12.54
C GLU A 100 18.52 1.23 -13.91
N LYS A 101 19.38 1.81 -14.76
CA LYS A 101 18.97 2.47 -16.01
C LYS A 101 18.55 1.48 -17.10
N MET A 102 17.25 1.35 -17.30
CA MET A 102 16.68 1.06 -18.62
C MET A 102 16.47 2.39 -19.35
N LYS A 103 17.04 2.56 -20.56
CA LYS A 103 16.81 3.77 -21.36
C LYS A 103 15.44 3.69 -22.02
N GLY A 104 14.46 4.34 -21.42
CA GLY A 104 13.17 4.68 -22.03
C GLY A 104 13.03 6.20 -22.17
N LEU A 105 12.41 6.66 -23.25
CA LEU A 105 11.96 8.05 -23.37
C LEU A 105 10.52 8.11 -22.85
N VAL A 106 10.33 8.68 -21.67
CA VAL A 106 9.00 8.98 -21.12
C VAL A 106 8.69 10.43 -21.47
N TYR A 107 7.64 10.65 -22.25
CA TYR A 107 7.08 11.98 -22.50
C TYR A 107 5.86 12.18 -21.61
N VAL A 108 5.90 13.21 -20.77
CA VAL A 108 4.76 13.67 -19.97
C VAL A 108 4.42 15.06 -20.47
N ASN A 109 3.23 15.25 -21.02
CA ASN A 109 2.75 16.59 -21.35
C ASN A 109 2.40 17.32 -20.04
N GLU A 110 2.84 18.56 -19.91
CA GLU A 110 2.52 19.41 -18.75
C GLU A 110 1.05 19.82 -18.74
N GLU A 111 0.44 19.93 -19.93
CA GLU A 111 -0.94 20.36 -20.12
C GLU A 111 -1.69 19.41 -21.07
N PHE A 112 -3.02 19.42 -20.96
CA PHE A 112 -3.86 18.76 -21.95
C PHE A 112 -3.95 19.66 -23.18
N ASP A 113 -3.52 19.16 -24.35
CA ASP A 113 -3.52 19.95 -25.59
C ASP A 113 -4.72 19.64 -26.50
N GLY A 114 -5.06 20.61 -27.36
CA GLY A 114 -6.01 20.46 -28.45
C GLY A 114 -7.41 20.02 -27.98
N TRP A 115 -7.94 18.97 -28.60
CA TRP A 115 -9.27 18.46 -28.29
C TRP A 115 -9.39 17.96 -26.83
N LYS A 116 -8.29 17.51 -26.21
CA LYS A 116 -8.31 17.06 -24.80
C LYS A 116 -8.52 18.24 -23.85
N ALA A 117 -7.87 19.37 -24.12
CA ALA A 117 -8.08 20.62 -23.38
C ALA A 117 -9.54 21.07 -23.45
N HIS A 118 -10.09 21.05 -24.66
CA HIS A 118 -11.47 21.47 -24.92
C HIS A 118 -12.50 20.54 -24.26
N CYS A 119 -12.29 19.23 -24.35
CA CYS A 119 -13.13 18.27 -23.63
C CYS A 119 -13.04 18.47 -22.11
N LEU A 120 -11.84 18.73 -21.57
CA LEU A 120 -11.66 19.01 -20.14
C LEU A 120 -12.40 20.29 -19.72
N GLU A 121 -12.36 21.34 -20.53
CA GLU A 121 -13.11 22.59 -20.30
C GLU A 121 -14.63 22.34 -20.26
N ILE A 122 -15.16 21.59 -21.22
CA ILE A 122 -16.58 21.22 -21.26
C ILE A 122 -16.98 20.42 -20.01
N LEU A 123 -16.14 19.46 -19.61
CA LEU A 123 -16.36 18.67 -18.40
C LEU A 123 -16.33 19.55 -17.15
N GLN A 124 -15.33 20.43 -17.01
CA GLN A 124 -15.24 21.36 -15.88
C GLN A 124 -16.48 22.26 -15.79
N ARG A 125 -16.99 22.76 -16.91
CA ARG A 125 -18.20 23.60 -16.97
C ARG A 125 -19.47 22.84 -16.60
N LYS A 126 -19.56 21.55 -16.94
CA LYS A 126 -20.73 20.71 -16.69
C LYS A 126 -20.62 19.88 -15.40
N PHE A 127 -19.56 20.09 -14.61
CA PHE A 127 -19.38 19.44 -13.31
C PHE A 127 -20.16 20.20 -12.25
N ASP A 128 -21.17 19.55 -11.67
CA ASP A 128 -21.89 20.10 -10.53
C ASP A 128 -21.09 19.86 -9.25
N GLN A 129 -20.57 20.95 -8.68
CA GLN A 129 -19.76 20.91 -7.45
C GLN A 129 -20.56 20.50 -6.20
N GLN A 130 -21.88 20.72 -6.18
CA GLN A 130 -22.70 20.41 -5.02
C GLN A 130 -23.02 18.93 -4.93
N THR A 131 -23.32 18.30 -6.08
CA THR A 131 -23.65 16.87 -6.16
C THR A 131 -22.44 16.00 -6.46
N ARG A 132 -21.32 16.59 -6.88
CA ARG A 132 -20.12 15.91 -7.39
C ARG A 132 -20.44 14.97 -8.55
N THR A 133 -21.40 15.35 -9.39
CA THR A 133 -21.85 14.56 -10.54
C THR A 133 -21.70 15.31 -11.85
N PHE A 134 -21.69 14.51 -12.92
CA PHE A 134 -21.71 14.97 -14.30
C PHE A 134 -23.12 14.76 -14.87
N ALA A 135 -23.56 15.64 -15.77
CA ALA A 135 -24.81 15.45 -16.49
C ALA A 135 -24.76 14.21 -17.41
N PRO A 136 -25.89 13.62 -17.81
CA PRO A 136 -25.94 12.46 -18.73
C PRO A 136 -25.33 12.76 -20.11
N ASP A 137 -24.81 11.71 -20.76
CA ASP A 137 -23.94 11.81 -21.95
C ASP A 137 -24.53 12.59 -23.13
N GLN A 138 -25.86 12.54 -23.31
CA GLN A 138 -26.57 13.27 -24.38
C GLN A 138 -26.34 14.78 -24.33
N ARG A 139 -26.07 15.34 -23.15
CA ARG A 139 -25.88 16.78 -22.99
C ARG A 139 -24.50 17.24 -23.46
N TYR A 140 -23.52 16.36 -23.68
CA TYR A 140 -22.18 16.76 -24.16
C TYR A 140 -22.06 16.91 -25.68
N LEU A 141 -23.03 16.37 -26.43
CA LEU A 141 -23.06 16.43 -27.91
C LEU A 141 -23.81 17.65 -28.45
N GLU A 142 -24.54 18.36 -27.59
CA GLU A 142 -25.17 19.64 -27.89
C GLU A 142 -24.13 20.76 -27.72
N ASN A 143 -23.44 21.09 -28.82
CA ASN A 143 -22.64 22.30 -28.98
C ASN A 143 -23.48 23.39 -29.64
#